data_AF-A0A3B8NZT6-F1
#
_entry.id   AF-A0A3B8NZT6-F1
#
_cell.length_a   1.000
_cell.length_b   1.000
_cell.length_c   1.000
_cell.angle_alpha   90.00
_cell.angle_beta   90.00
_cell.angle_gamma   90.00
#
_symmetry.space_group_name_H-M   'P 1'
#
loop_
_entity.id
_entity.type
_entity.pdbx_description
1 polymer ?
#
loop_
_entity_poly.entity_id
_entity_poly.type
_entity_poly.pdbx_seq_one_letter_code
_entity_poly.pdbx_strand_id
1 'polypeptide(L)'
;MRKAIINATGVQYVRDHLTTLPRPDQQATAALKRWSSERGQPLDPDQVEVITLHYQPDGARGYRAAITQRMTLTEAILANWQGESASNLAGALFGEPWAGTFPQGRVTFVDHLPAPGQWQAGAGYQVFNGLFRRQRPQRIDASTQVQIPAEAFEAFIWNLDLHSAYLATLDRYWQSAFESHRLTAKLAFISACNKQVQEGSLSDAGRKLVWQAAGLMAPAPGHQACLLNVYGYLANDAVCISAADAPLTVLYLPGNSSPLLEFPNLDALRDWFGEQCQDADKRRALKRYFAQADRPDGLDFSGLDTALTGLGVYPAIHHRSPNRAGFTTDGPWAPRDYVHYRPEHYSPPITGELFHALTVHQKARSYSEADFIVTSQAQVNKGKWLGYLNNTLTILAPLAIVVPELVPLLAAGGVAQLGLGLDRAIHGKGVEQQAQGVEQALYGVFNAVPVLAEGLANGALFRVKSENFVPPSRINEQLGYPLSPMHAPQLPALDVA
;
A
#
# COMPACT_ATOMS: atom_id res chain seq x y z
N MET A 1 15.88 31.40 -9.62
CA MET A 1 14.48 30.97 -9.38
C MET A 1 14.23 29.71 -10.19
N ARG A 2 13.89 28.57 -9.55
CA ARG A 2 13.38 27.39 -10.28
C ARG A 2 12.07 27.80 -10.98
N LYS A 3 11.90 27.42 -12.24
CA LYS A 3 10.66 27.69 -12.98
C LYS A 3 9.57 26.77 -12.43
N ALA A 4 8.36 27.28 -12.23
CA ALA A 4 7.24 26.44 -11.81
C ALA A 4 7.01 25.31 -12.84
N ILE A 5 6.90 24.07 -12.37
CA ILE A 5 6.66 22.89 -13.22
C ILE A 5 5.23 22.86 -13.79
N ILE A 6 4.31 23.59 -13.16
CA ILE A 6 2.90 23.77 -13.53
C ILE A 6 2.40 25.12 -13.01
N ASN A 7 1.38 25.70 -13.66
CA ASN A 7 0.77 26.97 -13.22
C ASN A 7 -0.26 26.79 -12.09
N ALA A 8 -0.64 27.88 -11.43
CA ALA A 8 -1.59 27.85 -10.31
C ALA A 8 -2.97 27.28 -10.70
N THR A 9 -3.44 27.55 -11.92
CA THR A 9 -4.69 27.00 -12.44
C THR A 9 -4.66 25.47 -12.51
N GLY A 10 -3.55 24.89 -12.98
CA GLY A 10 -3.36 23.44 -13.03
C GLY A 10 -3.31 22.80 -11.64
N VAL A 11 -2.64 23.45 -10.68
CA VAL A 11 -2.65 22.99 -9.28
C VAL A 11 -4.07 23.01 -8.70
N GLN A 12 -4.81 24.09 -8.90
CA GLN A 12 -6.18 24.19 -8.40
C GLN A 12 -7.09 23.15 -9.04
N TYR A 13 -6.96 22.91 -10.35
CA TYR A 13 -7.71 21.87 -11.04
C TYR A 13 -7.48 20.47 -10.44
N VAL A 14 -6.23 20.14 -10.10
CA VAL A 14 -5.93 18.88 -9.42
C VAL A 14 -6.54 18.85 -8.02
N ARG A 15 -6.45 19.94 -7.25
CA ARG A 15 -7.08 20.02 -5.91
C ARG A 15 -8.60 19.85 -5.96
N ASP A 16 -9.26 20.46 -6.93
CA ASP A 16 -10.70 20.31 -7.12
C ASP A 16 -11.05 18.85 -7.44
N HIS A 17 -10.24 18.17 -8.26
CA HIS A 17 -10.41 16.74 -8.55
C HIS A 17 -10.29 15.85 -7.30
N LEU A 18 -9.38 16.18 -6.36
CA LEU A 18 -9.19 15.40 -5.12
C LEU A 18 -10.47 15.29 -4.28
N THR A 19 -11.40 16.24 -4.42
CA THR A 19 -12.70 16.21 -3.72
C THR A 19 -13.64 15.10 -4.21
N THR A 20 -13.38 14.55 -5.41
CA THR A 20 -14.23 13.54 -6.07
C THR A 20 -13.78 12.10 -5.81
N LEU A 21 -12.63 11.91 -5.15
CA LEU A 21 -11.99 10.60 -5.05
C LEU A 21 -12.85 9.55 -4.33
N PRO A 22 -12.75 8.27 -4.74
CA PRO A 22 -13.43 7.18 -4.04
C PRO A 22 -12.79 6.95 -2.66
N ARG A 23 -13.55 7.17 -1.58
CA ARG A 23 -13.06 7.18 -0.20
C ARG A 23 -13.65 6.06 0.67
N PRO A 24 -12.93 4.93 0.90
CA PRO A 24 -13.45 3.78 1.66
C PRO A 24 -13.66 4.10 3.16
N ASP A 25 -12.68 4.68 3.84
CA ASP A 25 -12.86 6.04 4.32
C ASP A 25 -14.19 6.51 4.95
N GLN A 26 -14.80 7.39 4.16
CA GLN A 26 -16.10 7.99 4.40
C GLN A 26 -17.22 6.94 4.39
N GLN A 27 -17.10 5.86 3.60
CA GLN A 27 -18.11 4.79 3.59
C GLN A 27 -18.14 4.04 4.93
N ALA A 28 -16.96 3.68 5.46
CA ALA A 28 -16.82 3.08 6.79
C ALA A 28 -17.38 4.01 7.88
N THR A 29 -17.02 5.30 7.82
CA THR A 29 -17.53 6.31 8.75
C THR A 29 -19.05 6.47 8.69
N ALA A 30 -19.63 6.53 7.48
CA ALA A 30 -21.06 6.65 7.29
C ALA A 30 -21.82 5.41 7.79
N ALA A 31 -21.30 4.22 7.53
CA ALA A 31 -21.85 2.96 8.03
C ALA A 31 -21.84 2.91 9.56
N LEU A 32 -20.72 3.29 10.19
CA LEU A 32 -20.60 3.34 11.64
C LEU A 32 -21.59 4.32 12.27
N LYS A 33 -21.71 5.53 11.72
CA LYS A 33 -22.63 6.55 12.23
C LYS A 33 -24.08 6.08 12.16
N ARG A 34 -24.46 5.41 11.07
CA ARG A 34 -25.79 4.80 10.93
C ARG A 34 -26.03 3.71 11.98
N TRP A 35 -25.14 2.73 12.04
CA TRP A 35 -25.24 1.60 12.97
C TRP A 35 -25.31 2.03 14.43
N SER A 36 -24.47 2.99 14.83
CA SER A 36 -24.43 3.49 16.21
C SER A 36 -25.66 4.34 16.57
N SER A 37 -26.18 5.12 15.61
CA SER A 37 -27.39 5.94 15.81
C SER A 37 -28.65 5.10 15.93
N GLU A 38 -28.80 4.05 15.12
CA GLU A 38 -29.93 3.09 15.19
C GLU A 38 -30.02 2.38 16.55
N ARG A 39 -28.91 2.31 17.28
CA ARG A 39 -28.81 1.76 18.63
C ARG A 39 -29.00 2.78 19.75
N GLY A 40 -29.25 4.05 19.41
CA GLY A 40 -29.36 5.15 20.37
C GLY A 40 -28.05 5.52 21.07
N GLN A 41 -26.91 5.10 20.55
CA GLN A 41 -25.58 5.40 21.10
C GLN A 41 -24.66 5.94 20.00
N PRO A 42 -24.88 7.17 19.50
CA PRO A 42 -24.09 7.71 18.39
C PRO A 42 -22.61 7.77 18.74
N LEU A 43 -21.78 7.23 17.85
CA LEU A 43 -20.32 7.24 17.99
C LEU A 43 -19.69 8.24 17.04
N ASP A 44 -18.74 9.00 17.57
CA ASP A 44 -17.80 9.76 16.77
C ASP A 44 -16.56 8.87 16.50
N PRO A 45 -16.28 8.48 15.24
CA PRO A 45 -15.16 7.62 14.90
C PRO A 45 -13.80 8.16 15.32
N ASP A 46 -13.66 9.48 15.43
CA ASP A 46 -12.39 10.13 15.76
C ASP A 46 -12.19 10.32 17.26
N GLN A 47 -13.24 10.13 18.07
CA GLN A 47 -13.23 10.29 19.53
C GLN A 47 -13.34 8.96 20.29
N VAL A 48 -13.45 7.84 19.59
CA VAL A 48 -13.53 6.51 20.18
C VAL A 48 -12.48 5.62 19.52
N GLU A 49 -11.84 4.79 20.33
CA GLU A 49 -10.85 3.81 19.90
C GLU A 49 -11.29 2.41 20.35
N VAL A 50 -10.99 1.42 19.51
CA VAL A 50 -11.01 0.01 19.90
C VAL A 50 -9.67 -0.33 20.54
N ILE A 51 -9.71 -1.04 21.66
CA ILE A 51 -8.53 -1.46 22.42
C ILE A 51 -8.64 -2.95 22.73
N THR A 52 -7.59 -3.70 22.41
CA THR A 52 -7.38 -5.07 22.89
C THR A 52 -6.27 -5.05 23.93
N LEU A 53 -6.56 -5.65 25.09
CA LEU A 53 -5.69 -5.71 26.25
C LEU A 53 -5.29 -7.16 26.51
N HIS A 54 -4.01 -7.38 26.77
CA HIS A 54 -3.56 -8.54 27.51
C HIS A 54 -3.33 -8.12 28.95
N TYR A 55 -3.83 -8.87 29.92
CA TYR A 55 -3.62 -8.53 31.32
C TYR A 55 -3.45 -9.76 32.22
N GLN A 56 -2.76 -9.57 33.34
CA GLN A 56 -2.54 -10.62 34.34
C GLN A 56 -2.67 -10.05 35.75
N PRO A 57 -3.03 -10.88 36.75
CA PRO A 57 -3.02 -10.47 38.15
C PRO A 57 -1.64 -9.97 38.60
N ASP A 58 -1.63 -8.92 39.43
CA ASP A 58 -0.44 -8.33 40.06
C ASP A 58 -0.76 -8.01 41.53
N GLY A 59 -0.53 -9.00 42.40
CA GLY A 59 -0.93 -8.94 43.81
C GLY A 59 -2.43 -9.13 44.04
N ALA A 60 -2.90 -8.83 45.26
CA ALA A 60 -4.25 -9.21 45.71
C ALA A 60 -5.40 -8.43 45.05
N ARG A 61 -5.15 -7.22 44.49
CA ARG A 61 -6.16 -6.34 43.86
C ARG A 61 -5.60 -5.49 42.71
N GLY A 62 -4.46 -5.88 42.16
CA GLY A 62 -3.79 -5.21 41.06
C GLY A 62 -3.78 -6.07 39.80
N TYR A 63 -3.68 -5.42 38.66
CA TYR A 63 -3.48 -6.05 37.36
C TYR A 63 -2.39 -5.31 36.61
N ARG A 64 -1.55 -6.04 35.88
CA ARG A 64 -0.69 -5.47 34.83
C ARG A 64 -1.35 -5.71 33.48
N ALA A 65 -1.42 -4.68 32.65
CA ALA A 65 -2.01 -4.77 31.32
C ALA A 65 -1.06 -4.21 30.26
N ALA A 66 -0.99 -4.87 29.10
CA ALA A 66 -0.35 -4.38 27.91
C ALA A 66 -1.40 -4.18 26.82
N ILE A 67 -1.34 -3.05 26.12
CA ILE A 67 -2.21 -2.79 24.97
C ILE A 67 -1.60 -3.49 23.77
N THR A 68 -2.31 -4.46 23.19
CA THR A 68 -1.83 -5.21 22.02
C THR A 68 -2.39 -4.69 20.72
N GLN A 69 -3.57 -4.08 20.75
CA GLN A 69 -4.17 -3.39 19.62
C GLN A 69 -4.82 -2.09 20.08
N ARG A 70 -4.64 -1.04 19.28
CA ARG A 70 -5.28 0.27 19.47
C ARG A 70 -5.54 0.89 18.11
N MET A 71 -6.80 1.19 17.83
CA MET A 71 -7.23 1.71 16.52
C MET A 71 -8.40 2.67 16.72
N THR A 72 -8.52 3.69 15.88
CA THR A 72 -9.78 4.45 15.73
C THR A 72 -10.88 3.52 15.20
N LEU A 73 -12.15 3.90 15.33
CA LEU A 73 -13.24 3.07 14.82
C LEU A 73 -13.19 2.90 13.29
N THR A 74 -12.78 3.94 12.55
CA THR A 74 -12.62 3.86 11.08
C THR A 74 -11.49 2.92 10.70
N GLU A 75 -10.37 2.95 11.43
CA GLU A 75 -9.27 1.99 11.25
C GLU A 75 -9.70 0.56 11.56
N ALA A 76 -10.43 0.35 12.67
CA ALA A 76 -10.92 -0.96 13.04
C ALA A 76 -11.82 -1.56 11.95
N ILE A 77 -12.71 -0.76 11.34
CA ILE A 77 -13.54 -1.21 10.22
C ILE A 77 -12.68 -1.55 8.99
N LEU A 78 -11.78 -0.65 8.58
CA LEU A 78 -10.95 -0.83 7.39
C LEU A 78 -9.83 -1.88 7.56
N ALA A 79 -9.52 -2.27 8.79
CA ALA A 79 -8.63 -3.39 9.09
C ALA A 79 -9.39 -4.72 9.27
N ASN A 80 -10.73 -4.70 9.17
CA ASN A 80 -11.59 -5.81 9.55
C ASN A 80 -11.23 -6.32 10.96
N TRP A 81 -11.33 -5.44 11.96
CA TRP A 81 -10.99 -5.79 13.33
C TRP A 81 -11.91 -6.89 13.84
N GLN A 82 -11.29 -7.95 14.36
CA GLN A 82 -11.93 -9.15 14.90
C GLN A 82 -11.39 -9.48 16.29
N GLY A 83 -10.74 -8.50 16.94
CA GLY A 83 -10.04 -8.61 18.23
C GLY A 83 -9.21 -9.87 18.41
N GLU A 84 -9.12 -10.32 19.67
CA GLU A 84 -8.58 -11.61 20.07
C GLU A 84 -9.57 -12.28 21.02
N SER A 85 -9.90 -13.55 20.79
CA SER A 85 -10.86 -14.27 21.63
C SER A 85 -10.32 -14.43 23.05
N ALA A 86 -11.08 -13.98 24.05
CA ALA A 86 -10.77 -14.26 25.45
C ALA A 86 -11.07 -15.71 25.83
N SER A 87 -11.95 -16.39 25.10
CA SER A 87 -12.32 -17.77 25.33
C SER A 87 -11.40 -18.73 24.56
N ASN A 88 -10.97 -19.80 25.23
CA ASN A 88 -10.39 -20.97 24.58
C ASN A 88 -11.53 -21.90 24.07
N LEU A 89 -11.17 -22.97 23.34
CA LEU A 89 -12.16 -23.92 22.76
C LEU A 89 -13.14 -24.49 23.81
N ALA A 90 -12.74 -24.57 25.08
CA ALA A 90 -13.61 -24.96 26.19
C ALA A 90 -14.51 -23.80 26.66
N GLY A 91 -13.99 -22.59 26.83
CA GLY A 91 -14.77 -21.39 27.21
C GLY A 91 -15.85 -21.03 26.19
N ALA A 92 -15.61 -21.27 24.90
CA ALA A 92 -16.62 -21.12 23.84
C ALA A 92 -17.80 -22.10 23.99
N LEU A 93 -17.57 -23.30 24.53
CA LEU A 93 -18.62 -24.30 24.81
C LEU A 93 -19.44 -23.95 26.07
N PHE A 94 -18.89 -23.16 26.99
CA PHE A 94 -19.55 -22.74 28.24
C PHE A 94 -20.11 -21.31 28.20
N GLY A 95 -20.07 -20.66 27.04
CA GLY A 95 -20.68 -19.34 26.84
C GLY A 95 -19.89 -18.18 27.47
N GLU A 96 -18.57 -18.31 27.64
CA GLU A 96 -17.74 -17.18 28.07
C GLU A 96 -17.76 -16.05 27.03
N PRO A 97 -17.86 -14.77 27.45
CA PRO A 97 -17.88 -13.63 26.53
C PRO A 97 -16.61 -13.59 25.68
N TRP A 98 -16.76 -13.45 24.36
CA TRP A 98 -15.65 -13.33 23.43
C TRP A 98 -14.74 -12.14 23.77
N ALA A 99 -15.32 -11.03 24.21
CA ALA A 99 -14.60 -9.82 24.58
C ALA A 99 -13.84 -9.95 25.91
N GLY A 100 -14.06 -11.00 26.70
CA GLY A 100 -13.51 -11.13 28.05
C GLY A 100 -14.13 -10.13 29.03
N THR A 101 -13.54 -10.03 30.22
CA THR A 101 -14.01 -9.14 31.30
C THR A 101 -12.95 -8.11 31.61
N PHE A 102 -13.32 -6.83 31.68
CA PHE A 102 -12.38 -5.79 32.07
C PHE A 102 -11.93 -6.02 33.54
N PRO A 103 -10.62 -5.95 33.86
CA PRO A 103 -10.12 -6.22 35.20
C PRO A 103 -10.75 -5.32 36.27
N GLN A 104 -11.32 -5.93 37.31
CA GLN A 104 -11.90 -5.22 38.45
C GLN A 104 -10.82 -4.93 39.51
N GLY A 105 -10.04 -3.87 39.31
CA GLY A 105 -8.98 -3.48 40.25
C GLY A 105 -8.09 -2.37 39.72
N ARG A 106 -6.97 -2.10 40.40
CA ARG A 106 -5.98 -1.13 39.91
C ARG A 106 -5.23 -1.74 38.73
N VAL A 107 -5.38 -1.15 37.55
CA VAL A 107 -4.64 -1.56 36.35
C VAL A 107 -3.39 -0.70 36.19
N THR A 108 -2.24 -1.35 36.05
CA THR A 108 -0.96 -0.70 35.72
C THR A 108 -0.59 -1.08 34.29
N PHE A 109 -0.55 -0.09 33.40
CA PHE A 109 -0.18 -0.33 32.01
C PHE A 109 1.34 -0.46 31.87
N VAL A 110 1.78 -1.48 31.15
CA VAL A 110 3.18 -1.81 30.86
C VAL A 110 3.37 -2.02 29.37
N ASP A 111 4.58 -1.78 28.86
CA ASP A 111 4.88 -1.97 27.43
C ASP A 111 4.80 -3.44 26.99
N HIS A 112 5.16 -4.36 27.89
CA HIS A 112 5.11 -5.80 27.66
C HIS A 112 4.81 -6.53 28.96
N LEU A 113 4.03 -7.61 28.87
CA LEU A 113 3.82 -8.52 29.99
C LEU A 113 5.05 -9.42 30.17
N PRO A 114 5.36 -9.84 31.40
CA PRO A 114 6.41 -10.83 31.68
C PRO A 114 6.19 -12.12 30.87
N ALA A 115 7.28 -12.73 30.41
CA ALA A 115 7.20 -14.02 29.73
C ALA A 115 6.61 -15.08 30.68
N PRO A 116 5.75 -15.99 30.16
CA PRO A 116 5.24 -17.08 30.98
C PRO A 116 6.40 -17.95 31.50
N GLY A 117 6.25 -18.50 32.70
CA GLY A 117 7.24 -19.39 33.27
C GLY A 117 7.38 -20.67 32.42
N GLN A 118 8.57 -21.30 32.43
CA GLN A 118 8.87 -22.52 31.63
C GLN A 118 7.90 -23.70 31.86
N TRP A 119 7.06 -23.63 32.89
CA TRP A 119 6.13 -24.68 33.32
C TRP A 119 4.64 -24.30 33.20
N GLN A 120 4.32 -23.14 32.62
CA GLN A 120 2.92 -22.71 32.44
C GLN A 120 2.34 -23.25 31.12
N ALA A 121 1.27 -24.04 31.22
CA ALA A 121 0.49 -24.45 30.06
C ALA A 121 -0.55 -23.36 29.72
N GLY A 122 -0.51 -22.83 28.50
CA GLY A 122 -1.41 -21.78 28.00
C GLY A 122 -0.79 -20.38 28.01
N ALA A 123 -1.55 -19.39 27.53
CA ALA A 123 -1.16 -17.99 27.61
C ALA A 123 -1.15 -17.53 29.08
N GLY A 124 -0.06 -16.95 29.56
CA GLY A 124 0.06 -16.42 30.93
C GLY A 124 -0.76 -15.14 31.20
N TYR A 125 -1.72 -14.83 30.34
CA TYR A 125 -2.49 -13.60 30.34
C TYR A 125 -3.96 -13.86 29.96
N GLN A 126 -4.84 -12.96 30.36
CA GLN A 126 -6.23 -12.86 29.94
C GLN A 126 -6.37 -11.78 28.87
N VAL A 127 -7.40 -11.89 28.02
CA VAL A 127 -7.68 -10.94 26.95
C VAL A 127 -8.93 -10.15 27.27
N PHE A 128 -8.92 -8.84 27.00
CA PHE A 128 -10.11 -8.01 26.99
C PHE A 128 -10.18 -7.16 25.72
N ASN A 129 -11.37 -7.09 25.10
CA ASN A 129 -11.66 -6.23 23.96
C ASN A 129 -12.71 -5.19 24.35
N GLY A 130 -12.48 -3.91 24.06
CA GLY A 130 -13.44 -2.86 24.38
C GLY A 130 -13.28 -1.59 23.59
N LEU A 131 -14.33 -0.77 23.61
CA LEU A 131 -14.35 0.56 23.02
C LEU A 131 -14.15 1.61 24.12
N PHE A 132 -13.25 2.58 23.88
CA PHE A 132 -12.90 3.62 24.85
C PHE A 132 -12.94 5.00 24.21
N ARG A 133 -13.49 5.98 24.93
CA ARG A 133 -13.41 7.39 24.54
C ARG A 133 -11.98 7.89 24.66
N ARG A 134 -11.55 8.65 23.66
CA ARG A 134 -10.24 9.32 23.66
C ARG A 134 -10.25 10.47 24.64
N GLN A 135 -9.22 10.55 25.47
CA GLN A 135 -9.01 11.64 26.41
C GLN A 135 -7.53 11.99 26.51
N ARG A 136 -7.21 13.18 27.04
CA ARG A 136 -5.83 13.60 27.33
C ARG A 136 -5.70 13.97 28.81
N PRO A 137 -4.89 13.25 29.62
CA PRO A 137 -4.18 12.02 29.28
C PRO A 137 -5.17 10.87 29.00
N GLN A 138 -4.75 9.88 28.18
CA GLN A 138 -5.60 8.73 27.90
C GLN A 138 -5.83 7.94 29.19
N ARG A 139 -7.10 7.69 29.51
CA ARG A 139 -7.52 6.77 30.57
C ARG A 139 -8.19 5.58 29.92
N ILE A 140 -7.93 4.39 30.47
CA ILE A 140 -8.53 3.13 30.02
C ILE A 140 -9.08 2.49 31.29
N ASP A 141 -10.31 2.85 31.59
CA ASP A 141 -11.04 2.45 32.79
C ASP A 141 -12.55 2.52 32.51
N ALA A 142 -13.37 2.18 33.51
CA ALA A 142 -14.82 2.21 33.38
C ALA A 142 -15.39 3.61 33.04
N SER A 143 -14.67 4.71 33.34
CA SER A 143 -15.13 6.08 33.05
C SER A 143 -15.02 6.44 31.56
N THR A 144 -14.07 5.81 30.87
CA THR A 144 -13.80 6.03 29.44
C THR A 144 -14.39 4.93 28.57
N GLN A 145 -14.73 3.77 29.14
CA GLN A 145 -15.35 2.66 28.43
C GLN A 145 -16.72 3.04 27.87
N VAL A 146 -16.91 2.80 26.57
CA VAL A 146 -18.18 2.94 25.87
C VAL A 146 -19.04 1.70 26.15
N GLN A 147 -20.32 1.90 26.48
CA GLN A 147 -21.27 0.84 26.84
C GLN A 147 -21.87 0.15 25.60
N ILE A 148 -21.01 -0.16 24.65
CA ILE A 148 -21.32 -0.96 23.46
C ILE A 148 -20.47 -2.24 23.57
N PRO A 149 -21.09 -3.43 23.61
CA PRO A 149 -20.36 -4.69 23.63
C PRO A 149 -19.40 -4.78 22.46
N ALA A 150 -18.18 -5.23 22.71
CA ALA A 150 -17.18 -5.36 21.66
C ALA A 150 -17.60 -6.40 20.62
N GLU A 151 -18.33 -7.44 21.03
CA GLU A 151 -19.00 -8.43 20.16
C GLU A 151 -20.00 -7.78 19.21
N ALA A 152 -20.72 -6.76 19.66
CA ALA A 152 -21.69 -6.07 18.80
C ALA A 152 -20.98 -5.24 17.72
N PHE A 153 -19.83 -4.66 18.06
CA PHE A 153 -19.01 -3.91 17.11
C PHE A 153 -18.28 -4.85 16.14
N GLU A 154 -17.73 -5.96 16.63
CA GLU A 154 -17.12 -7.02 15.82
C GLU A 154 -18.14 -7.61 14.84
N ALA A 155 -19.34 -7.98 15.31
CA ALA A 155 -20.41 -8.49 14.47
C ALA A 155 -20.89 -7.44 13.44
N PHE A 156 -20.85 -6.15 13.78
CA PHE A 156 -21.13 -5.09 12.81
C PHE A 156 -20.09 -5.07 11.69
N ILE A 157 -18.80 -5.10 12.03
CA ILE A 157 -17.72 -5.14 11.04
C ILE A 157 -17.85 -6.38 10.15
N TRP A 158 -18.10 -7.55 10.76
CA TRP A 158 -18.25 -8.83 10.06
C TRP A 158 -19.39 -8.81 9.02
N ASN A 159 -20.52 -8.19 9.37
CA ASN A 159 -21.71 -8.15 8.51
C ASN A 159 -21.75 -6.95 7.56
N LEU A 160 -20.77 -6.05 7.62
CA LEU A 160 -20.78 -4.84 6.80
C LEU A 160 -20.34 -5.15 5.36
N ASP A 161 -21.23 -4.93 4.40
CA ASP A 161 -20.91 -5.06 2.98
C ASP A 161 -20.27 -3.78 2.42
N LEU A 162 -19.00 -3.54 2.76
CA LEU A 162 -18.27 -2.40 2.17
C LEU A 162 -17.77 -2.70 0.76
N HIS A 163 -17.73 -3.95 0.32
CA HIS A 163 -17.39 -4.24 -1.07
C HIS A 163 -18.40 -3.59 -2.02
N SER A 164 -19.69 -3.91 -1.87
CA SER A 164 -20.73 -3.31 -2.70
C SER A 164 -20.80 -1.78 -2.54
N ALA A 165 -20.59 -1.28 -1.32
CA ALA A 165 -20.56 0.17 -1.08
C ALA A 165 -19.38 0.87 -1.78
N TYR A 166 -18.21 0.22 -1.81
CA TYR A 166 -17.03 0.74 -2.49
C TYR A 166 -17.18 0.65 -4.01
N LEU A 167 -17.70 -0.45 -4.56
CA LEU A 167 -18.01 -0.57 -5.99
C LEU A 167 -18.99 0.52 -6.44
N ALA A 168 -20.07 0.77 -5.69
CA ALA A 168 -21.00 1.86 -5.99
C ALA A 168 -20.34 3.25 -5.92
N THR A 169 -19.27 3.39 -5.12
CA THR A 169 -18.47 4.62 -5.06
C THR A 169 -17.57 4.76 -6.28
N LEU A 170 -16.92 3.67 -6.71
CA LEU A 170 -16.17 3.64 -7.96
C LEU A 170 -17.07 3.95 -9.17
N ASP A 171 -18.28 3.39 -9.22
CA ASP A 171 -19.26 3.68 -10.26
C ASP A 171 -19.57 5.17 -10.36
N ARG A 172 -19.90 5.81 -9.24
CA ARG A 172 -20.14 7.26 -9.19
C ARG A 172 -18.91 8.06 -9.59
N TYR A 173 -17.72 7.67 -9.11
CA TYR A 173 -16.47 8.32 -9.46
C TYR A 173 -16.22 8.26 -10.97
N TRP A 174 -16.26 7.07 -11.57
CA TRP A 174 -15.98 6.91 -12.99
C TRP A 174 -17.09 7.43 -13.90
N GLN A 175 -18.31 7.60 -13.41
CA GLN A 175 -19.37 8.27 -14.16
C GLN A 175 -19.22 9.80 -14.14
N SER A 176 -18.81 10.38 -13.02
CA SER A 176 -18.79 11.85 -12.84
C SER A 176 -17.42 12.50 -13.04
N ALA A 177 -16.33 11.78 -12.77
CA ALA A 177 -14.98 12.30 -12.70
C ALA A 177 -14.04 11.74 -13.77
N PHE A 178 -14.51 10.95 -14.74
CA PHE A 178 -13.69 10.36 -15.81
C PHE A 178 -12.86 11.40 -16.57
N GLU A 179 -13.49 12.45 -17.09
CA GLU A 179 -12.80 13.51 -17.82
C GLU A 179 -11.84 14.30 -16.93
N SER A 180 -12.23 14.53 -15.67
CA SER A 180 -11.37 15.21 -14.71
C SER A 180 -10.14 14.37 -14.37
N HIS A 181 -10.29 13.06 -14.16
CA HIS A 181 -9.19 12.11 -13.97
C HIS A 181 -8.25 12.10 -15.18
N ARG A 182 -8.82 12.03 -16.39
CA ARG A 182 -8.05 12.07 -17.64
C ARG A 182 -7.17 13.31 -17.71
N LEU A 183 -7.74 14.47 -17.39
CA LEU A 183 -6.98 15.72 -17.44
C LEU A 183 -5.95 15.82 -16.30
N THR A 184 -6.27 15.38 -15.08
CA THR A 184 -5.28 15.38 -13.98
C THR A 184 -4.12 14.43 -14.23
N ALA A 185 -4.37 13.26 -14.84
CA ALA A 185 -3.33 12.34 -15.29
C ALA A 185 -2.41 12.99 -16.33
N LYS A 186 -2.98 13.71 -17.31
CA LYS A 186 -2.22 14.50 -18.29
C LYS A 186 -1.38 15.59 -17.63
N LEU A 187 -1.95 16.33 -16.68
CA LEU A 187 -1.24 17.37 -15.94
C LEU A 187 -0.08 16.80 -15.13
N ALA A 188 -0.28 15.67 -14.45
CA ALA A 188 0.78 14.98 -13.72
C ALA A 188 1.93 14.55 -14.64
N PHE A 189 1.63 13.96 -15.79
CA PHE A 189 2.61 13.54 -16.79
C PHE A 189 3.44 14.71 -17.35
N ILE A 190 2.78 15.83 -17.71
CA ILE A 190 3.46 17.02 -18.22
C ILE A 190 4.30 17.68 -17.12
N SER A 191 3.79 17.71 -15.88
CA SER A 191 4.52 18.25 -14.73
C SER A 191 5.77 17.42 -14.43
N ALA A 192 5.69 16.09 -14.58
CA ALA A 192 6.85 15.21 -14.50
C ALA A 192 7.91 15.54 -15.54
N CYS A 193 7.49 15.70 -16.79
CA CYS A 193 8.37 16.10 -17.88
C CYS A 193 9.09 17.42 -17.56
N ASN A 194 8.32 18.44 -17.17
CA ASN A 194 8.87 19.75 -16.83
C ASN A 194 9.84 19.69 -15.65
N LYS A 195 9.50 18.92 -14.61
CA LYS A 195 10.35 18.70 -13.44
C LYS A 195 11.68 18.03 -13.83
N GLN A 196 11.61 16.90 -14.54
CA GLN A 196 12.79 16.11 -14.87
C GLN A 196 13.71 16.78 -15.89
N VAL A 197 13.18 17.61 -16.80
CA VAL A 197 13.99 18.48 -17.66
C VAL A 197 14.73 19.54 -16.85
N GLN A 198 14.09 20.14 -15.84
CA GLN A 198 14.75 21.10 -14.96
C GLN A 198 15.82 20.45 -14.08
N GLU A 199 15.63 19.19 -13.69
CA GLU A 199 16.57 18.38 -12.92
C GLU A 199 17.71 17.79 -13.78
N GLY A 200 17.60 17.85 -15.11
CA GLY A 200 18.55 17.25 -16.04
C GLY A 200 18.45 15.73 -16.14
N SER A 201 17.41 15.11 -15.58
CA SER A 201 17.17 13.66 -15.62
C SER A 201 16.36 13.21 -16.85
N LEU A 202 15.93 14.15 -17.70
CA LEU A 202 15.30 13.89 -18.99
C LEU A 202 15.92 14.80 -20.06
N SER A 203 16.37 14.21 -21.17
CA SER A 203 17.01 14.92 -22.27
C SER A 203 16.00 15.72 -23.11
N ASP A 204 16.50 16.57 -24.03
CA ASP A 204 15.66 17.28 -25.00
C ASP A 204 14.91 16.32 -25.95
N ALA A 205 15.56 15.22 -26.33
CA ALA A 205 14.95 14.18 -27.16
C ALA A 205 13.86 13.43 -26.38
N GLY A 206 14.15 13.06 -25.13
CA GLY A 206 13.15 12.49 -24.22
C GLY A 206 11.97 13.42 -24.00
N ARG A 207 12.20 14.72 -23.78
CA ARG A 207 11.15 15.75 -23.66
C ARG A 207 10.26 15.80 -24.89
N LYS A 208 10.86 15.82 -26.10
CA LYS A 208 10.13 15.85 -27.37
C LYS A 208 9.24 14.63 -27.52
N LEU A 209 9.78 13.44 -27.24
CA LEU A 209 9.04 12.18 -27.31
C LEU A 209 7.84 12.17 -26.34
N VAL A 210 8.05 12.64 -25.12
CA VAL A 210 7.02 12.79 -24.09
C VAL A 210 5.95 13.83 -24.49
N TRP A 211 6.34 14.96 -25.09
CA TRP A 211 5.38 15.96 -25.58
C TRP A 211 4.53 15.48 -26.76
N GLN A 212 5.09 14.64 -27.63
CA GLN A 212 4.33 13.96 -28.70
C GLN A 212 3.29 13.02 -28.10
N ALA A 213 3.70 12.17 -27.15
CA ALA A 213 2.78 11.27 -26.45
C ALA A 213 1.66 12.01 -25.72
N ALA A 214 1.96 13.21 -25.19
CA ALA A 214 0.98 14.07 -24.54
C ALA A 214 0.10 14.88 -25.52
N GLY A 215 0.31 14.77 -26.83
CA GLY A 215 -0.42 15.54 -27.84
C GLY A 215 -0.14 17.05 -27.79
N LEU A 216 1.02 17.46 -27.25
CA LEU A 216 1.48 18.86 -27.22
C LEU A 216 2.31 19.23 -28.46
N MET A 217 2.72 18.22 -29.25
CA MET A 217 3.50 18.35 -30.47
C MET A 217 3.05 17.29 -31.47
N ALA A 218 3.23 17.55 -32.77
CA ALA A 218 2.94 16.56 -33.81
C ALA A 218 3.83 15.30 -33.61
N PRO A 219 3.24 14.09 -33.67
CA PRO A 219 3.99 12.85 -33.51
C PRO A 219 4.97 12.64 -34.66
N ALA A 220 6.18 12.17 -34.36
CA ALA A 220 7.13 11.74 -35.37
C ALA A 220 6.63 10.45 -36.08
N PRO A 221 7.09 10.14 -37.31
CA PRO A 221 6.82 8.86 -37.94
C PRO A 221 7.19 7.69 -37.03
N GLY A 222 6.27 6.73 -36.88
CA GLY A 222 6.46 5.57 -36.01
C GLY A 222 6.47 5.89 -34.51
N HIS A 223 6.04 7.08 -34.09
CA HIS A 223 5.73 7.36 -32.69
C HIS A 223 4.70 6.35 -32.17
N GLN A 224 5.00 5.71 -31.05
CA GLN A 224 4.13 4.73 -30.41
C GLN A 224 4.23 4.84 -28.89
N ALA A 225 3.08 4.64 -28.25
CA ALA A 225 2.98 4.40 -26.82
C ALA A 225 2.27 3.07 -26.61
N CYS A 226 2.84 2.18 -25.82
CA CYS A 226 2.28 0.88 -25.51
C CYS A 226 2.47 0.58 -24.02
N LEU A 227 1.57 -0.21 -23.45
CA LEU A 227 1.75 -0.67 -22.07
C LEU A 227 2.93 -1.65 -22.01
N LEU A 228 3.75 -1.55 -20.97
CA LEU A 228 4.80 -2.53 -20.70
C LEU A 228 4.16 -3.90 -20.46
N ASN A 229 4.79 -4.98 -20.92
CA ASN A 229 4.42 -6.33 -20.49
C ASN A 229 5.65 -7.08 -19.96
N VAL A 230 5.44 -8.09 -19.13
CA VAL A 230 6.48 -9.04 -18.71
C VAL A 230 5.93 -10.43 -18.90
N TYR A 231 6.61 -11.24 -19.72
CA TYR A 231 6.19 -12.60 -20.06
C TYR A 231 4.74 -12.67 -20.57
N GLY A 232 4.29 -11.64 -21.29
CA GLY A 232 2.93 -11.53 -21.82
C GLY A 232 1.89 -10.97 -20.84
N TYR A 233 2.23 -10.77 -19.56
CA TYR A 233 1.36 -10.08 -18.61
C TYR A 233 1.49 -8.57 -18.79
N LEU A 234 0.38 -7.92 -19.12
CA LEU A 234 0.33 -6.49 -19.42
C LEU A 234 0.30 -5.67 -18.12
N ALA A 235 1.06 -4.58 -18.06
CA ALA A 235 0.96 -3.61 -16.99
C ALA A 235 -0.35 -2.82 -17.09
N ASN A 236 -0.86 -2.36 -15.96
CA ASN A 236 -2.05 -1.51 -15.90
C ASN A 236 -1.77 -0.09 -16.40
N ASP A 237 -0.60 0.45 -16.09
CA ASP A 237 -0.30 1.89 -16.24
C ASP A 237 1.17 2.22 -16.50
N ALA A 238 2.06 1.23 -16.58
CA ALA A 238 3.44 1.43 -17.04
C ALA A 238 3.47 1.52 -18.57
N VAL A 239 3.97 2.63 -19.13
CA VAL A 239 3.91 2.90 -20.57
C VAL A 239 5.31 3.01 -21.16
N CYS A 240 5.60 2.25 -22.20
CA CYS A 240 6.76 2.43 -23.07
C CYS A 240 6.40 3.39 -24.20
N ILE A 241 7.21 4.43 -24.37
CA ILE A 241 7.05 5.44 -25.42
C ILE A 241 8.30 5.41 -26.29
N SER A 242 8.13 5.33 -27.61
CA SER A 242 9.24 5.29 -28.58
C SER A 242 8.82 5.92 -29.91
N ALA A 243 9.77 6.14 -30.80
CA ALA A 243 9.54 6.59 -32.17
C ALA A 243 10.45 5.83 -33.14
N ALA A 244 10.14 5.81 -34.44
CA ALA A 244 10.95 5.07 -35.41
C ALA A 244 12.22 5.83 -35.85
N ASP A 245 12.23 7.15 -35.69
CA ASP A 245 13.34 8.03 -36.10
C ASP A 245 14.49 8.07 -35.09
N ALA A 246 14.29 7.55 -33.88
CA ALA A 246 15.32 7.45 -32.85
C ALA A 246 15.20 6.12 -32.09
N PRO A 247 16.32 5.46 -31.74
CA PRO A 247 16.27 4.25 -30.92
C PRO A 247 15.77 4.54 -29.49
N LEU A 248 15.74 5.81 -29.08
CA LEU A 248 15.36 6.27 -27.74
C LEU A 248 14.01 5.72 -27.29
N THR A 249 13.96 5.20 -26.06
CA THR A 249 12.73 4.73 -25.41
C THR A 249 12.57 5.42 -24.06
N VAL A 250 11.36 5.86 -23.75
CA VAL A 250 11.01 6.41 -22.43
C VAL A 250 9.98 5.50 -21.76
N LEU A 251 10.29 5.01 -20.56
CA LEU A 251 9.36 4.29 -19.70
C LEU A 251 8.70 5.27 -18.74
N TYR A 252 7.38 5.37 -18.78
CA TYR A 252 6.59 6.11 -17.80
C TYR A 252 6.07 5.15 -16.72
N LEU A 253 6.46 5.41 -15.47
CA LEU A 253 6.03 4.71 -14.27
C LEU A 253 5.28 5.68 -13.34
N PRO A 254 3.95 5.85 -13.50
CA PRO A 254 3.16 6.76 -12.70
C PRO A 254 3.33 6.53 -11.20
N GLY A 255 3.28 7.60 -10.40
CA GLY A 255 3.41 7.56 -8.93
C GLY A 255 4.84 7.54 -8.39
N ASN A 256 5.87 7.40 -9.23
CA ASN A 256 7.26 7.63 -8.83
C ASN A 256 7.59 9.13 -8.76
N SER A 257 8.58 9.51 -7.94
CA SER A 257 9.03 10.91 -7.83
C SER A 257 9.74 11.44 -9.09
N SER A 258 10.31 10.52 -9.87
CA SER A 258 10.89 10.71 -11.21
C SER A 258 10.31 9.64 -12.14
N PRO A 259 9.08 9.85 -12.65
CA PRO A 259 8.32 8.78 -13.29
C PRO A 259 8.71 8.54 -14.77
N LEU A 260 9.49 9.42 -15.40
CA LEU A 260 9.96 9.24 -16.78
C LEU A 260 11.40 8.72 -16.75
N LEU A 261 11.62 7.49 -17.21
CA LEU A 261 12.93 6.86 -17.29
C LEU A 261 13.34 6.77 -18.76
N GLU A 262 14.43 7.43 -19.12
CA GLU A 262 14.95 7.50 -20.49
C GLU A 262 16.02 6.44 -20.72
N PHE A 263 15.90 5.71 -21.82
CA PHE A 263 16.81 4.66 -22.24
C PHE A 263 17.28 4.88 -23.68
N PRO A 264 18.54 4.56 -24.02
CA PRO A 264 19.05 4.70 -25.37
C PRO A 264 18.33 3.78 -26.37
N ASN A 265 17.78 2.65 -25.91
CA ASN A 265 16.98 1.70 -26.69
C ASN A 265 16.17 0.76 -25.79
N LEU A 266 15.31 -0.05 -26.40
CA LEU A 266 14.47 -1.03 -25.72
C LEU A 266 15.28 -2.10 -24.97
N ASP A 267 16.43 -2.53 -25.51
CA ASP A 267 17.25 -3.54 -24.84
C ASP A 267 17.85 -3.00 -23.54
N ALA A 268 18.25 -1.73 -23.50
CA ALA A 268 18.69 -1.08 -22.27
C ALA A 268 17.58 -0.98 -21.22
N LEU A 269 16.33 -0.73 -21.64
CA LEU A 269 15.16 -0.78 -20.75
C LEU A 269 14.96 -2.18 -20.18
N ARG A 270 15.06 -3.21 -21.04
CA ARG A 270 14.88 -4.63 -20.66
C ARG A 270 15.93 -5.06 -19.64
N ASP A 271 17.20 -4.77 -19.91
CA ASP A 271 18.31 -5.07 -19.01
C ASP A 271 18.13 -4.37 -17.67
N TRP A 272 17.83 -3.07 -17.68
CA TRP A 272 17.55 -2.28 -16.48
C TRP A 272 16.41 -2.86 -15.64
N PHE A 273 15.32 -3.30 -16.26
CA PHE A 273 14.18 -3.89 -15.56
C PHE A 273 14.58 -5.20 -14.86
N GLY A 274 15.38 -6.03 -15.52
CA GLY A 274 15.97 -7.23 -14.93
C GLY A 274 16.87 -6.92 -13.73
N GLU A 275 17.76 -5.94 -13.85
CA GLU A 275 18.62 -5.47 -12.75
C GLU A 275 17.78 -4.98 -11.55
N GLN A 276 16.71 -4.23 -11.79
CA GLN A 276 15.83 -3.78 -10.72
C GLN A 276 15.13 -4.95 -10.02
N CYS A 277 14.87 -6.06 -10.72
CA CYS A 277 14.28 -7.24 -10.11
C CYS A 277 15.23 -7.96 -9.15
N GLN A 278 16.54 -7.69 -9.14
CA GLN A 278 17.48 -8.34 -8.23
C GLN A 278 17.26 -7.92 -6.78
N ASP A 279 16.91 -6.64 -6.57
CA ASP A 279 16.54 -6.11 -5.27
C ASP A 279 15.07 -6.45 -4.96
N ALA A 280 14.82 -7.02 -3.78
CA ALA A 280 13.49 -7.50 -3.41
C ALA A 280 12.46 -6.37 -3.26
N ASP A 281 12.87 -5.19 -2.81
CA ASP A 281 11.98 -4.04 -2.62
C ASP A 281 11.68 -3.35 -3.95
N LYS A 282 12.69 -3.21 -4.82
CA LYS A 282 12.51 -2.75 -6.20
C LYS A 282 11.64 -3.68 -7.02
N ARG A 283 11.85 -5.00 -6.91
CA ARG A 283 11.00 -6.02 -7.53
C ARG A 283 9.56 -5.91 -7.04
N ARG A 284 9.36 -5.71 -5.72
CA ARG A 284 8.02 -5.48 -5.16
C ARG A 284 7.38 -4.21 -5.69
N ALA A 285 8.16 -3.14 -5.88
CA ALA A 285 7.68 -1.89 -6.46
C ALA A 285 7.27 -2.06 -7.95
N LEU A 286 8.07 -2.74 -8.77
CA LEU A 286 7.72 -3.04 -10.17
C LEU A 286 6.46 -3.91 -10.28
N LYS A 287 6.30 -4.89 -9.38
CA LYS A 287 5.12 -5.76 -9.34
C LYS A 287 3.80 -4.99 -9.18
N ARG A 288 3.81 -3.79 -8.57
CA ARG A 288 2.60 -2.99 -8.35
C ARG A 288 1.97 -2.44 -9.63
N TYR A 289 2.70 -2.42 -10.74
CA TYR A 289 2.18 -1.97 -12.03
C TYR A 289 1.33 -3.04 -12.74
N PHE A 290 1.25 -4.27 -12.21
CA PHE A 290 0.54 -5.39 -12.84
C PHE A 290 -0.66 -5.85 -12.01
N ALA A 291 -1.61 -6.52 -12.66
CA ALA A 291 -2.80 -7.02 -11.99
C ALA A 291 -2.45 -8.08 -10.94
N GLN A 292 -3.20 -8.11 -9.83
CA GLN A 292 -2.99 -9.10 -8.78
C GLN A 292 -3.32 -10.53 -9.26
N ALA A 293 -4.29 -10.64 -10.17
CA ALA A 293 -4.70 -11.90 -10.78
C ALA A 293 -3.58 -12.57 -11.60
N ASP A 294 -2.63 -11.79 -12.13
CA ASP A 294 -1.52 -12.30 -12.94
C ASP A 294 -0.36 -12.87 -12.10
N ARG A 295 -0.39 -12.68 -10.77
CA ARG A 295 0.73 -13.03 -9.89
C ARG A 295 0.92 -14.54 -9.70
N PRO A 296 -0.13 -15.33 -9.37
CA PRO A 296 0.04 -16.75 -9.10
C PRO A 296 0.37 -17.55 -10.36
N ASP A 297 1.09 -18.66 -10.20
CA ASP A 297 1.31 -19.62 -11.28
C ASP A 297 -0.03 -20.25 -11.73
N GLY A 298 -0.21 -20.35 -13.05
CA GLY A 298 -1.26 -21.15 -13.65
C GLY A 298 -0.82 -22.60 -13.87
N LEU A 299 -1.73 -23.42 -14.43
CA LEU A 299 -1.43 -24.83 -14.74
C LEU A 299 -0.37 -24.95 -15.84
N ASP A 300 -0.47 -24.12 -16.87
CA ASP A 300 0.35 -24.23 -18.09
C ASP A 300 1.40 -23.12 -18.21
N PHE A 301 1.28 -22.04 -17.42
CA PHE A 301 2.18 -20.88 -17.49
C PHE A 301 2.57 -20.39 -16.09
N SER A 302 3.83 -20.00 -15.95
CA SER A 302 4.35 -19.35 -14.75
C SER A 302 3.70 -17.98 -14.61
N GLY A 303 3.27 -17.62 -13.41
CA GLY A 303 2.71 -16.32 -13.11
C GLY A 303 3.78 -15.24 -13.04
N LEU A 304 3.34 -14.00 -12.88
CA LEU A 304 4.20 -12.84 -12.78
C LEU A 304 5.15 -12.91 -11.58
N ASP A 305 4.74 -13.50 -10.45
CA ASP A 305 5.64 -13.64 -9.28
C ASP A 305 6.87 -14.50 -9.61
N THR A 306 6.65 -15.59 -10.33
CA THR A 306 7.72 -16.45 -10.84
C THR A 306 8.57 -15.70 -11.87
N ALA A 307 7.95 -15.01 -12.84
CA ALA A 307 8.68 -14.28 -13.87
C ALA A 307 9.60 -13.20 -13.28
N LEU A 308 9.08 -12.37 -12.36
CA LEU A 308 9.86 -11.32 -11.70
C LEU A 308 10.95 -11.89 -10.79
N THR A 309 10.69 -12.98 -10.06
CA THR A 309 11.70 -13.64 -9.23
C THR A 309 12.79 -14.26 -10.11
N GLY A 310 12.39 -14.84 -11.23
CA GLY A 310 13.28 -15.34 -12.28
C GLY A 310 14.22 -14.27 -12.81
N LEU A 311 13.66 -13.13 -13.25
CA LEU A 311 14.43 -11.96 -13.69
C LEU A 311 15.43 -11.50 -12.62
N GLY A 312 15.03 -11.54 -11.35
CA GLY A 312 15.86 -11.13 -10.21
C GLY A 312 17.02 -12.07 -9.87
N VAL A 313 17.03 -13.31 -10.34
CA VAL A 313 18.15 -14.25 -10.14
C VAL A 313 18.97 -14.48 -11.40
N TYR A 314 18.54 -13.95 -12.55
CA TYR A 314 19.28 -14.05 -13.81
C TYR A 314 20.72 -13.50 -13.65
N PRO A 315 21.76 -14.19 -14.15
CA PRO A 315 21.73 -15.32 -15.09
C PRO A 315 21.56 -16.71 -14.47
N ALA A 316 21.36 -16.83 -13.15
CA ALA A 316 21.07 -18.11 -12.52
C ALA A 316 19.68 -18.64 -12.88
N ILE A 317 19.50 -19.95 -12.73
CA ILE A 317 18.22 -20.61 -12.92
C ILE A 317 17.36 -20.42 -11.68
N HIS A 318 16.13 -19.94 -11.87
CA HIS A 318 15.15 -19.91 -10.80
C HIS A 318 14.58 -21.31 -10.59
N HIS A 319 15.03 -21.98 -9.54
CA HIS A 319 14.53 -23.28 -9.13
C HIS A 319 13.27 -23.11 -8.28
N ARG A 320 12.17 -23.73 -8.70
CA ARG A 320 10.91 -23.66 -7.97
C ARG A 320 10.70 -24.89 -7.08
N SER A 321 9.76 -24.78 -6.15
CA SER A 321 9.40 -25.90 -5.29
C SER A 321 8.96 -27.10 -6.12
N PRO A 322 9.45 -28.32 -5.84
CA PRO A 322 8.97 -29.54 -6.51
C PRO A 322 7.50 -29.86 -6.18
N ASN A 323 6.93 -29.26 -5.13
CA ASN A 323 5.53 -29.45 -4.70
C ASN A 323 4.57 -28.38 -5.28
N ARG A 324 4.91 -27.74 -6.39
CA ARG A 324 4.08 -26.71 -7.01
C ARG A 324 2.99 -27.29 -7.92
N ALA A 325 1.92 -26.52 -8.12
CA ALA A 325 0.92 -26.83 -9.13
C ALA A 325 1.44 -26.49 -10.54
N GLY A 326 0.99 -27.23 -11.55
CA GLY A 326 1.26 -26.96 -12.97
C GLY A 326 2.48 -27.68 -13.58
N PHE A 327 2.66 -27.51 -14.89
CA PHE A 327 3.64 -28.24 -15.72
C PHE A 327 4.80 -27.37 -16.22
N THR A 328 4.98 -26.16 -15.68
CA THR A 328 6.00 -25.25 -16.22
C THR A 328 7.43 -25.67 -15.87
N THR A 329 8.38 -25.38 -16.76
CA THR A 329 9.79 -25.81 -16.66
C THR A 329 10.67 -24.74 -16.05
N ASP A 330 11.67 -25.13 -15.27
CA ASP A 330 12.68 -24.19 -14.76
C ASP A 330 13.65 -23.79 -15.87
N GLY A 331 14.13 -22.55 -15.81
CA GLY A 331 15.03 -21.99 -16.82
C GLY A 331 15.55 -20.62 -16.43
N PRO A 332 16.55 -20.11 -17.17
CA PRO A 332 17.01 -18.74 -17.01
C PRO A 332 15.94 -17.77 -17.52
N TRP A 333 15.78 -16.64 -16.82
CA TRP A 333 14.86 -15.58 -17.22
C TRP A 333 15.65 -14.39 -17.76
N ALA A 334 16.14 -14.50 -18.99
CA ALA A 334 16.90 -13.42 -19.63
C ALA A 334 16.02 -12.18 -19.84
N PRO A 335 16.38 -10.99 -19.32
CA PRO A 335 15.50 -9.82 -19.38
C PRO A 335 15.07 -9.45 -20.80
N ARG A 336 15.94 -9.62 -21.79
CA ARG A 336 15.64 -9.30 -23.18
C ARG A 336 14.61 -10.21 -23.85
N ASP A 337 14.43 -11.41 -23.31
CA ASP A 337 13.47 -12.40 -23.82
C ASP A 337 12.11 -12.28 -23.13
N TYR A 338 12.05 -11.70 -21.93
CA TYR A 338 10.83 -11.70 -21.10
C TYR A 338 10.28 -10.31 -20.76
N VAL A 339 11.10 -9.25 -20.77
CA VAL A 339 10.63 -7.88 -20.56
C VAL A 339 10.21 -7.27 -21.89
N HIS A 340 9.01 -6.69 -21.91
CA HIS A 340 8.37 -6.21 -23.13
C HIS A 340 8.35 -7.31 -24.21
N TYR A 341 7.85 -8.49 -23.82
CA TYR A 341 7.86 -9.71 -24.61
C TYR A 341 6.83 -9.61 -25.75
N ARG A 342 7.28 -9.91 -26.98
CA ARG A 342 6.47 -9.91 -28.22
C ARG A 342 5.42 -8.77 -28.24
N PRO A 343 5.88 -7.50 -28.21
CA PRO A 343 4.99 -6.37 -27.98
C PRO A 343 3.92 -6.21 -29.06
N GLU A 344 4.16 -6.72 -30.27
CA GLU A 344 3.17 -6.73 -31.35
C GLU A 344 1.93 -7.57 -31.02
N HIS A 345 2.06 -8.53 -30.10
CA HIS A 345 0.98 -9.41 -29.68
C HIS A 345 0.43 -9.04 -28.29
N TYR A 346 1.32 -8.82 -27.30
CA TYR A 346 0.91 -8.61 -25.91
C TYR A 346 0.80 -7.14 -25.51
N SER A 347 1.40 -6.21 -26.27
CA SER A 347 1.44 -4.77 -25.96
C SER A 347 1.09 -3.94 -27.20
N PRO A 348 -0.11 -4.10 -27.79
CA PRO A 348 -0.48 -3.34 -28.98
C PRO A 348 -0.38 -1.83 -28.72
N PRO A 349 0.06 -1.02 -29.71
CA PRO A 349 0.11 0.42 -29.56
C PRO A 349 -1.24 1.02 -29.18
N ILE A 350 -1.23 1.98 -28.26
CA ILE A 350 -2.41 2.71 -27.84
C ILE A 350 -2.89 3.56 -29.01
N THR A 351 -4.12 3.28 -29.47
CA THR A 351 -4.77 4.06 -30.53
C THR A 351 -5.52 5.24 -29.93
N GLY A 352 -5.32 6.45 -30.45
CA GLY A 352 -5.99 7.66 -29.99
C GLY A 352 -5.22 8.41 -28.90
N GLU A 353 -5.94 9.12 -28.03
CA GLU A 353 -5.35 9.97 -26.99
C GLU A 353 -4.87 9.11 -25.81
N LEU A 354 -3.58 9.23 -25.46
CA LEU A 354 -2.92 8.39 -24.44
C LEU A 354 -3.64 8.43 -23.09
N PHE A 355 -4.01 9.61 -22.59
CA PHE A 355 -4.58 9.73 -21.24
C PHE A 355 -6.01 9.21 -21.18
N HIS A 356 -6.77 9.26 -22.27
CA HIS A 356 -8.05 8.57 -22.36
C HIS A 356 -7.86 7.06 -22.17
N ALA A 357 -6.91 6.44 -22.89
CA ALA A 357 -6.61 5.02 -22.72
C ALA A 357 -6.15 4.69 -21.30
N LEU A 358 -5.22 5.47 -20.73
CA LEU A 358 -4.77 5.28 -19.35
C LEU A 358 -5.90 5.44 -18.32
N THR A 359 -6.86 6.32 -18.56
CA THR A 359 -8.04 6.47 -17.70
C THR A 359 -8.95 5.23 -17.79
N VAL A 360 -9.13 4.67 -19.00
CA VAL A 360 -9.86 3.40 -19.18
C VAL A 360 -9.15 2.24 -18.47
N HIS A 361 -7.83 2.14 -18.59
CA HIS A 361 -7.04 1.13 -17.89
C HIS A 361 -7.08 1.31 -16.37
N GLN A 362 -6.93 2.54 -15.86
CA GLN A 362 -7.02 2.83 -14.44
C GLN A 362 -8.43 2.53 -13.89
N LYS A 363 -9.48 2.80 -14.68
CA LYS A 363 -10.85 2.39 -14.35
C LYS A 363 -10.92 0.87 -14.21
N ALA A 364 -10.55 0.12 -15.25
CA ALA A 364 -10.60 -1.34 -15.23
C ALA A 364 -9.78 -1.93 -14.06
N ARG A 365 -8.57 -1.39 -13.84
CA ARG A 365 -7.71 -1.73 -12.69
C ARG A 365 -8.44 -1.52 -11.37
N SER A 366 -9.11 -0.39 -11.18
CA SER A 366 -9.78 -0.10 -9.91
C SER A 366 -10.90 -1.10 -9.58
N TYR A 367 -11.63 -1.61 -10.57
CA TYR A 367 -12.64 -2.67 -10.36
C TYR A 367 -11.98 -4.03 -10.15
N SER A 368 -11.00 -4.38 -10.99
CA SER A 368 -10.29 -5.66 -10.86
C SER A 368 -9.59 -5.80 -9.51
N GLU A 369 -8.95 -4.73 -9.02
CA GLU A 369 -8.36 -4.71 -7.68
C GLU A 369 -9.45 -4.84 -6.60
N ALA A 370 -10.62 -4.20 -6.75
CA ALA A 370 -11.72 -4.33 -5.81
C ALA A 370 -12.27 -5.77 -5.73
N ASP A 371 -12.41 -6.45 -6.87
CA ASP A 371 -12.98 -7.80 -6.96
C ASP A 371 -11.99 -8.89 -6.52
N PHE A 372 -10.70 -8.72 -6.83
CA PHE A 372 -9.64 -9.64 -6.37
C PHE A 372 -9.59 -9.75 -4.84
N ILE A 373 -9.88 -8.65 -4.16
CA ILE A 373 -9.87 -8.61 -2.70
C ILE A 373 -10.95 -9.54 -2.10
N VAL A 374 -12.10 -9.72 -2.77
CA VAL A 374 -13.19 -10.57 -2.28
C VAL A 374 -12.91 -12.05 -2.51
N THR A 375 -12.27 -12.38 -3.65
CA THR A 375 -12.14 -13.75 -4.17
C THR A 375 -10.92 -14.52 -3.66
N SER A 376 -9.90 -13.84 -3.13
CA SER A 376 -8.69 -14.52 -2.63
C SER A 376 -8.95 -15.33 -1.33
N GLN A 377 -8.80 -16.65 -1.39
CA GLN A 377 -9.05 -17.58 -0.26
C GLN A 377 -8.07 -17.43 0.92
N ALA A 378 -6.91 -16.78 0.75
CA ALA A 378 -5.79 -16.87 1.69
C ALA A 378 -5.91 -16.00 2.95
N GLN A 379 -6.82 -15.02 3.01
CA GLN A 379 -6.92 -14.08 4.13
C GLN A 379 -8.37 -13.65 4.41
N VAL A 380 -9.23 -14.63 4.70
CA VAL A 380 -10.67 -14.39 4.96
C VAL A 380 -10.90 -13.32 6.05
N ASN A 381 -9.96 -13.08 6.97
CA ASN A 381 -10.23 -12.26 8.17
C ASN A 381 -9.41 -10.96 8.38
N LYS A 382 -8.41 -10.54 7.58
CA LYS A 382 -7.53 -9.43 8.03
C LYS A 382 -7.14 -8.32 7.03
N GLY A 383 -7.65 -8.30 5.80
CA GLY A 383 -7.14 -7.32 4.81
C GLY A 383 -8.08 -6.87 3.71
N LYS A 384 -9.35 -7.30 3.68
CA LYS A 384 -10.23 -7.04 2.52
C LYS A 384 -10.53 -5.56 2.26
N TRP A 385 -10.22 -4.68 3.19
CA TRP A 385 -10.65 -3.28 3.14
C TRP A 385 -9.46 -2.34 2.94
N LEU A 386 -8.27 -2.75 3.40
CA LEU A 386 -6.99 -2.12 3.06
C LEU A 386 -6.72 -2.14 1.55
N GLY A 387 -7.20 -3.16 0.83
CA GLY A 387 -7.10 -3.20 -0.63
C GLY A 387 -7.86 -2.05 -1.31
N TYR A 388 -9.03 -1.64 -0.78
CA TYR A 388 -9.76 -0.48 -1.30
C TYR A 388 -9.03 0.83 -1.02
N LEU A 389 -8.40 0.95 0.16
CA LEU A 389 -7.52 2.08 0.47
C LEU A 389 -6.36 2.14 -0.54
N ASN A 390 -5.69 1.00 -0.78
CA ASN A 390 -4.57 0.94 -1.72
C ASN A 390 -4.97 1.34 -3.14
N ASN A 391 -6.17 0.96 -3.58
CA ASN A 391 -6.71 1.38 -4.88
C ASN A 391 -6.88 2.91 -4.95
N THR A 392 -7.44 3.54 -3.90
CA THR A 392 -7.52 5.00 -3.79
C THR A 392 -6.14 5.67 -3.77
N LEU A 393 -5.18 5.12 -3.02
CA LEU A 393 -3.80 5.63 -2.98
C LEU A 393 -3.11 5.52 -4.35
N THR A 394 -3.43 4.48 -5.13
CA THR A 394 -2.91 4.29 -6.48
C THR A 394 -3.44 5.37 -7.44
N ILE A 395 -4.71 5.74 -7.34
CA ILE A 395 -5.29 6.88 -8.08
C ILE A 395 -4.60 8.20 -7.70
N LEU A 396 -4.25 8.37 -6.42
CA LEU A 396 -3.62 9.57 -5.88
C LEU A 396 -2.15 9.73 -6.24
N ALA A 397 -1.39 8.64 -6.30
CA ALA A 397 0.06 8.67 -6.35
C ALA A 397 0.63 9.57 -7.47
N PRO A 398 0.13 9.52 -8.72
CA PRO A 398 0.64 10.37 -9.79
C PRO A 398 0.42 11.87 -9.54
N LEU A 399 -0.63 12.23 -8.80
CA LEU A 399 -1.01 13.62 -8.55
C LEU A 399 -0.07 14.32 -7.55
N ALA A 400 0.72 13.56 -6.78
CA ALA A 400 1.67 14.11 -5.82
C ALA A 400 2.76 14.99 -6.45
N ILE A 401 3.00 14.84 -7.76
CA ILE A 401 3.92 15.71 -8.49
C ILE A 401 3.36 17.13 -8.70
N VAL A 402 2.03 17.25 -8.75
CA VAL A 402 1.31 18.53 -8.89
C VAL A 402 0.92 19.09 -7.53
N VAL A 403 0.55 18.22 -6.58
CA VAL A 403 0.14 18.57 -5.21
C VAL A 403 1.04 17.82 -4.21
N PRO A 404 2.24 18.36 -3.90
CA PRO A 404 3.22 17.71 -3.02
C PRO A 404 2.70 17.41 -1.59
N GLU A 405 1.64 18.09 -1.15
CA GLU A 405 0.97 17.83 0.13
C GLU A 405 0.38 16.42 0.23
N LEU A 406 0.26 15.69 -0.89
CA LEU A 406 -0.10 14.28 -0.92
C LEU A 406 1.05 13.35 -0.48
N VAL A 407 2.31 13.80 -0.52
CA VAL A 407 3.48 12.95 -0.23
C VAL A 407 3.46 12.35 1.18
N PRO A 408 3.22 13.10 2.27
CA PRO A 408 3.16 12.52 3.61
C PRO A 408 2.08 11.44 3.76
N LEU A 409 0.94 11.63 3.11
CA LEU A 409 -0.14 10.64 3.05
C LEU A 409 0.35 9.36 2.36
N LEU A 410 0.95 9.49 1.18
CA LEU A 410 1.43 8.36 0.38
C LEU A 410 2.59 7.62 1.05
N ALA A 411 3.46 8.34 1.77
CA ALA A 411 4.59 7.76 2.50
C ALA A 411 4.16 6.98 3.75
N ALA A 412 3.15 7.47 4.48
CA ALA A 412 2.62 6.77 5.64
C ALA A 412 1.80 5.52 5.26
N GLY A 413 1.07 5.57 4.14
CA GLY A 413 0.29 4.45 3.59
C GLY A 413 -0.86 3.94 4.48
N GLY A 414 -1.13 4.61 5.60
CA GLY A 414 -2.08 4.18 6.62
C GLY A 414 -3.48 4.76 6.46
N VAL A 415 -4.45 4.06 7.03
CA VAL A 415 -5.88 4.44 7.03
C VAL A 415 -6.13 5.79 7.72
N ALA A 416 -5.54 6.02 8.90
CA ALA A 416 -5.74 7.27 9.65
C ALA A 416 -5.27 8.52 8.88
N GLN A 417 -4.27 8.37 8.02
CA GLN A 417 -3.68 9.50 7.31
C GLN A 417 -4.52 9.91 6.10
N LEU A 418 -5.40 9.05 5.56
CA LEU A 418 -6.15 9.35 4.34
C LEU A 418 -7.07 10.57 4.50
N GLY A 419 -7.93 10.58 5.51
CA GLY A 419 -8.88 11.66 5.72
C GLY A 419 -8.19 13.01 5.95
N LEU A 420 -7.26 13.05 6.91
CA LEU A 420 -6.54 14.28 7.29
C LEU A 420 -5.53 14.73 6.22
N GLY A 421 -4.80 13.79 5.62
CA GLY A 421 -3.79 14.09 4.59
C GLY A 421 -4.42 14.61 3.31
N LEU A 422 -5.54 14.03 2.89
CA LEU A 422 -6.26 14.51 1.71
C LEU A 422 -6.92 15.87 1.95
N ASP A 423 -7.48 16.12 3.14
CA ASP A 423 -8.06 17.42 3.50
C ASP A 423 -7.01 18.55 3.44
N ARG A 424 -5.79 18.29 3.93
CA ARG A 424 -4.67 19.24 3.81
C ARG A 424 -4.32 19.53 2.36
N ALA A 425 -4.28 18.49 1.51
CA ALA A 425 -3.97 18.63 0.09
C ALA A 425 -5.04 19.45 -0.66
N ILE A 426 -6.32 19.21 -0.37
CA ILE A 426 -7.46 19.95 -0.96
C ILE A 426 -7.39 21.43 -0.58
N HIS A 427 -7.16 21.74 0.70
CA HIS A 427 -7.16 23.12 1.21
C HIS A 427 -5.82 23.85 1.04
N GLY A 428 -4.80 23.22 0.46
CA GLY A 428 -3.46 23.80 0.30
C GLY A 428 -2.81 24.21 1.62
N LYS A 429 -3.18 23.56 2.73
CA LYS A 429 -2.58 23.82 4.04
C LYS A 429 -1.25 23.09 4.11
N GLY A 430 -0.17 23.84 3.87
CA GLY A 430 1.19 23.30 3.91
C GLY A 430 1.57 22.78 5.29
N VAL A 431 2.42 21.75 5.33
CA VAL A 431 3.28 21.50 6.49
C VAL A 431 4.47 22.45 6.32
N GLU A 432 4.36 23.66 6.85
CA GLU A 432 5.39 24.74 6.74
C GLU A 432 6.78 24.35 7.26
N GLN A 433 6.98 23.14 7.82
CA GLN A 433 8.27 22.69 8.35
C GLN A 433 8.80 21.36 7.79
N GLN A 434 8.09 20.65 6.90
CA GLN A 434 8.57 19.35 6.40
C GLN A 434 8.92 19.32 4.90
N ALA A 435 8.46 20.27 4.09
CA ALA A 435 8.75 20.26 2.65
C ALA A 435 10.24 20.52 2.33
N GLN A 436 10.96 21.30 3.15
CA GLN A 436 12.40 21.57 2.94
C GLN A 436 13.29 20.35 3.22
N GLY A 437 12.87 19.42 4.09
CA GLY A 437 13.56 18.14 4.28
C GLY A 437 13.17 17.09 3.22
N VAL A 438 11.98 17.19 2.65
CA VAL A 438 11.44 16.26 1.64
C VAL A 438 11.93 16.60 0.22
N GLU A 439 12.28 17.85 -0.08
CA GLU A 439 12.99 18.21 -1.31
C GLU A 439 14.35 17.49 -1.46
N GLN A 440 14.97 17.05 -0.34
CA GLN A 440 16.20 16.25 -0.34
C GLN A 440 15.96 14.73 -0.27
N ALA A 441 14.72 14.27 -0.02
CA ALA A 441 14.37 12.87 0.19
C ALA A 441 13.61 12.21 -0.98
N LEU A 442 13.28 12.94 -2.05
CA LEU A 442 12.47 12.44 -3.18
C LEU A 442 13.30 11.79 -4.30
N TYR A 443 14.13 10.80 -3.95
CA TYR A 443 14.66 9.86 -4.93
C TYR A 443 13.76 8.62 -4.95
N GLY A 444 13.11 8.38 -6.09
CA GLY A 444 12.27 7.20 -6.28
C GLY A 444 13.10 5.92 -6.11
N VAL A 445 12.44 4.82 -5.79
CA VAL A 445 13.02 3.46 -5.63
C VAL A 445 14.00 3.08 -6.76
N PHE A 446 13.83 3.69 -7.92
CA PHE A 446 14.54 3.41 -9.16
C PHE A 446 15.65 4.40 -9.55
N ASN A 447 15.88 5.49 -8.79
CA ASN A 447 16.89 6.52 -9.09
C ASN A 447 17.74 6.97 -7.86
N ALA A 448 17.89 6.15 -6.83
CA ALA A 448 18.63 6.52 -5.61
C ALA A 448 20.16 6.30 -5.74
N VAL A 449 20.95 7.35 -5.53
CA VAL A 449 22.27 7.26 -4.87
C VAL A 449 22.00 6.93 -3.40
N PRO A 450 22.77 6.03 -2.75
CA PRO A 450 22.42 5.48 -1.43
C PRO A 450 22.58 6.53 -0.34
N VAL A 451 21.54 7.33 -0.12
CA VAL A 451 21.36 8.11 1.12
C VAL A 451 19.89 8.03 1.51
N LEU A 452 19.65 7.27 2.59
CA LEU A 452 18.43 7.22 3.39
C LEU A 452 17.21 6.48 2.78
N ALA A 453 17.40 5.19 2.52
CA ALA A 453 16.32 4.20 2.43
C ALA A 453 15.62 3.89 3.79
N GLU A 454 15.96 4.61 4.86
CA GLU A 454 15.43 4.33 6.20
C GLU A 454 14.04 4.96 6.46
N GLY A 455 13.58 5.88 5.61
CA GLY A 455 12.30 6.59 5.78
C GLY A 455 11.08 5.93 5.13
N LEU A 456 11.27 5.07 4.13
CA LEU A 456 10.18 4.37 3.40
C LEU A 456 10.00 2.91 3.86
N ALA A 457 10.85 2.45 4.79
CA ALA A 457 10.81 1.09 5.35
C ALA A 457 10.03 0.98 6.67
N ASN A 458 9.53 2.09 7.23
CA ASN A 458 8.80 2.08 8.50
C ASN A 458 7.29 1.99 8.33
N GLY A 459 6.83 0.90 7.70
CA GLY A 459 5.58 0.23 8.07
C GLY A 459 5.66 -0.48 9.43
N ALA A 460 6.51 0.02 10.33
CA ALA A 460 6.88 -0.63 11.59
C ALA A 460 5.83 -0.47 12.70
N LEU A 461 4.72 0.25 12.46
CA LEU A 461 3.62 0.28 13.42
C LEU A 461 2.61 -0.87 13.26
N PHE A 462 2.73 -1.69 12.21
CA PHE A 462 2.02 -2.97 12.14
C PHE A 462 2.88 -4.04 11.46
N ARG A 463 3.94 -4.50 12.15
CA ARG A 463 4.51 -5.83 11.89
C ARG A 463 3.51 -6.90 12.36
N VAL A 464 2.47 -7.15 11.57
CA VAL A 464 1.68 -8.38 11.70
C VAL A 464 2.36 -9.41 10.79
N LYS A 465 3.29 -10.19 11.38
CA LYS A 465 3.89 -11.44 10.89
C LYS A 465 4.27 -11.52 9.39
N SER A 466 5.56 -11.73 9.13
CA SER A 466 6.11 -12.12 7.82
C SER A 466 5.29 -13.21 7.12
N GLU A 467 5.05 -13.05 5.82
CA GLU A 467 4.24 -13.97 4.97
C GLU A 467 4.90 -15.34 4.71
N ASN A 468 6.09 -15.60 5.24
CA ASN A 468 6.75 -16.90 5.16
C ASN A 468 6.72 -17.62 6.51
N PHE A 469 6.28 -18.88 6.50
CA PHE A 469 6.60 -19.82 7.56
C PHE A 469 8.12 -19.99 7.60
N VAL A 470 8.76 -19.54 8.68
CA VAL A 470 10.18 -19.81 8.92
C VAL A 470 10.25 -21.20 9.56
N PRO A 471 10.71 -22.25 8.88
CA PRO A 471 10.85 -23.56 9.50
C PRO A 471 11.84 -23.47 10.66
N PRO A 472 11.64 -24.23 11.76
CA PRO A 472 12.59 -24.24 12.87
C PRO A 472 13.97 -24.68 12.37
N SER A 473 15.00 -23.94 12.76
CA SER A 473 16.40 -24.25 12.45
C SER A 473 17.14 -24.59 13.74
N ARG A 474 18.24 -25.35 13.64
CA ARG A 474 19.07 -25.63 14.80
C ARG A 474 19.83 -24.38 15.19
N ILE A 475 19.56 -23.85 16.37
CA ILE A 475 20.25 -22.71 16.97
C ILE A 475 20.70 -23.16 18.36
N ASN A 476 22.00 -23.09 18.65
CA ASN A 476 22.61 -23.54 19.90
C ASN A 476 22.22 -24.98 20.29
N GLU A 477 22.39 -25.94 19.36
CA GLU A 477 22.06 -27.37 19.56
C GLU A 477 20.57 -27.69 19.80
N GLN A 478 19.67 -26.71 19.73
CA GLN A 478 18.23 -26.89 19.93
C GLN A 478 17.43 -26.45 18.71
N LEU A 479 16.29 -27.10 18.45
CA LEU A 479 15.39 -26.75 17.35
C LEU A 479 14.57 -25.50 17.74
N GLY A 480 14.70 -24.39 17.02
CA GLY A 480 14.03 -23.13 17.37
C GLY A 480 13.83 -22.16 16.21
N TYR A 481 13.01 -21.12 16.43
CA TYR A 481 12.77 -20.05 15.46
C TYR A 481 13.81 -18.93 15.64
N PRO A 482 14.40 -18.38 14.56
CA PRO A 482 15.26 -17.20 14.67
C PRO A 482 14.41 -15.98 15.03
N LEU A 483 14.60 -15.45 16.25
CA LEU A 483 14.00 -14.19 16.68
C LEU A 483 14.81 -13.00 16.15
N SER A 484 14.15 -11.85 15.99
CA SER A 484 14.78 -10.56 15.67
C SER A 484 15.90 -10.21 16.67
N PRO A 485 16.84 -9.30 16.33
CA PRO A 485 17.97 -8.97 17.18
C PRO A 485 17.55 -8.65 18.62
N MET A 486 18.17 -9.32 19.60
CA MET A 486 17.89 -9.15 21.04
C MET A 486 18.46 -7.83 21.62
N HIS A 487 19.10 -7.01 20.79
CA HIS A 487 19.68 -5.73 21.18
C HIS A 487 19.26 -4.64 20.19
N ALA A 488 18.99 -3.44 20.71
CA ALA A 488 18.74 -2.25 19.90
C ALA A 488 19.96 -1.92 19.02
N PRO A 489 19.78 -1.35 17.81
CA PRO A 489 20.89 -0.86 17.02
C PRO A 489 21.65 0.22 17.80
N GLN A 490 22.94 -0.03 18.07
CA GLN A 490 23.82 0.98 18.65
C GLN A 490 24.35 1.84 17.50
N LEU A 491 24.22 3.16 17.64
CA LEU A 491 24.95 4.08 16.77
C LEU A 491 26.46 3.88 17.01
N PRO A 492 27.31 3.96 15.96
CA PRO A 492 28.75 3.93 16.16
C PRO A 492 29.14 5.08 17.09
N ALA A 493 30.01 4.78 18.07
CA ALA A 493 30.57 5.80 18.94
C ALA A 493 31.29 6.83 18.07
N LEU A 494 30.95 8.10 18.26
CA LEU A 494 31.73 9.20 17.70
C LEU A 494 33.09 9.18 18.38
N ASP A 495 34.12 8.75 17.67
CA ASP A 495 35.50 8.97 18.07
C ASP A 495 35.74 10.47 18.09
N VAL A 496 35.80 11.03 19.30
CA VAL A 496 36.39 12.33 19.55
C VAL A 496 37.88 12.09 19.73
N ALA A 497 38.65 12.41 18.70
CA ALA A 497 40.07 12.74 18.77
C ALA A 497 40.33 13.98 17.93
#